data_AF-A0A5N6WV36-F1
#
_entry.id   AF-A0A5N6WV36-F1
#
_cell.length_a   1.000
_cell.length_b   1.000
_cell.length_c   1.000
_cell.angle_alpha   90.00
_cell.angle_beta   90.00
_cell.angle_gamma   90.00
#
_symmetry.space_group_name_H-M   'P 1'
#
loop_
_entity.id
_entity.type
_entity.pdbx_description
1 polymer ?
#
loop_
_entity_poly.entity_id
_entity_poly.type
_entity_poly.pdbx_seq_one_letter_code
_entity_poly.pdbx_strand_id
1 'polypeptide(L)'
;MAFMSSDSGSTQRFLAYEDGFAAYAASKAALNQALRHLAEELRRKQRHTVILALHPGEVATDMGMIETSWDLDGRQITPDESVSKMMDVIQSKNIDQSGTFWTWENKEYPW
;
A
#
# COMPACT_ATOMS: atom_id res chain seq x y z
N MET A 1 6.93 -11.43 0.20
CA MET A 1 7.52 -10.15 -0.24
C MET A 1 6.46 -9.09 -0.11
N ALA A 2 6.75 -8.03 0.64
CA ALA A 2 5.84 -6.90 0.83
C ALA A 2 6.45 -5.67 0.16
N PHE A 3 5.60 -4.85 -0.45
CA PHE A 3 5.99 -3.68 -1.21
C PHE A 3 5.26 -2.45 -0.68
N MET A 4 6.01 -1.36 -0.51
CA MET A 4 5.47 -0.09 -0.02
C MET A 4 4.69 0.63 -1.13
N SER A 5 3.36 0.56 -1.05
CA SER A 5 2.44 1.26 -1.94
C SER A 5 1.76 2.46 -1.24
N SER A 6 0.72 3.01 -1.85
CA SER A 6 -0.12 4.08 -1.30
C SER A 6 -1.55 3.90 -1.78
N ASP A 7 -2.50 4.32 -0.96
CA ASP A 7 -3.91 4.45 -1.29
C ASP A 7 -4.17 5.47 -2.42
N SER A 8 -3.35 6.51 -2.56
CA SER A 8 -3.31 7.40 -3.74
C SER A 8 -3.13 6.63 -5.06
N GLY A 9 -2.53 5.44 -5.01
CA GLY A 9 -2.36 4.54 -6.15
C GLY A 9 -3.58 3.68 -6.45
N SER A 10 -4.69 3.82 -5.72
CA SER A 10 -5.91 3.06 -5.95
C SER A 10 -6.64 3.56 -7.20
N THR A 11 -6.86 2.66 -8.15
CA THR A 11 -7.63 2.89 -9.38
C THR A 11 -9.13 2.77 -9.18
N GLN A 12 -9.57 2.08 -8.13
CA GLN A 12 -10.98 1.87 -7.79
C GLN A 12 -11.49 2.90 -6.77
N ARG A 13 -10.61 3.42 -5.90
CA ARG A 13 -10.92 4.45 -4.91
C ARG A 13 -10.07 5.69 -5.17
N PHE A 14 -10.56 6.53 -6.07
CA PHE A 14 -9.91 7.79 -6.41
C PHE A 14 -10.05 8.84 -5.30
N LEU A 15 -8.92 9.42 -4.88
CA LEU A 15 -8.86 10.46 -3.86
C LEU A 15 -8.89 11.85 -4.53
N ALA A 16 -10.10 12.31 -4.89
CA ALA A 16 -10.29 13.54 -5.68
C ALA A 16 -9.83 14.84 -4.99
N TYR A 17 -9.52 14.78 -3.69
CA TYR A 17 -9.04 15.93 -2.90
C TYR A 17 -7.51 16.08 -2.92
N GLU A 18 -6.77 15.07 -3.39
CA GLU A 18 -5.30 15.16 -3.48
C GLU A 18 -4.89 16.14 -4.60
N ASP A 19 -3.99 17.06 -4.29
CA ASP A 19 -3.40 18.01 -5.23
C ASP A 19 -1.87 17.86 -5.26
N GLY A 20 -1.27 18.00 -6.45
CA GLY A 20 0.17 17.82 -6.68
C GLY A 20 0.68 16.36 -6.70
N PHE A 21 -0.19 15.37 -6.51
CA PHE A 21 0.20 13.97 -6.32
C PHE A 21 0.08 13.09 -7.57
N ALA A 22 -0.27 13.64 -8.74
CA ALA A 22 -0.55 12.85 -9.96
C ALA A 22 0.57 11.87 -10.35
N ALA A 23 1.84 12.31 -10.34
CA ALA A 23 2.97 11.44 -10.66
C ALA A 23 3.22 10.37 -9.58
N TYR A 24 3.02 10.72 -8.31
CA TYR A 24 3.12 9.79 -7.18
C TYR A 24 2.03 8.72 -7.27
N ALA A 25 0.76 9.13 -7.38
CA ALA A 25 -0.40 8.26 -7.56
C ALA A 25 -0.21 7.32 -8.76
N ALA A 26 0.22 7.85 -9.92
CA ALA A 26 0.50 7.04 -11.11
C ALA A 26 1.61 5.99 -10.86
N SER A 27 2.69 6.37 -10.15
CA SER A 27 3.77 5.42 -9.81
C SER A 27 3.29 4.30 -8.89
N LYS A 28 2.43 4.60 -7.92
CA LYS A 28 1.85 3.63 -6.98
C LYS A 28 0.80 2.74 -7.65
N ALA A 29 0.01 3.29 -8.57
CA ALA A 29 -0.92 2.53 -9.40
C ALA A 29 -0.18 1.55 -10.33
N ALA A 30 0.92 2.00 -10.96
CA ALA A 30 1.77 1.14 -11.78
C ALA A 30 2.41 0.01 -10.96
N LEU A 31 2.92 0.33 -9.75
CA LEU A 31 3.42 -0.67 -8.81
C LEU A 31 2.32 -1.68 -8.46
N ASN A 32 1.14 -1.22 -8.04
CA ASN A 32 -0.01 -2.06 -7.71
C ASN A 32 -0.33 -3.05 -8.83
N GLN A 33 -0.40 -2.58 -10.08
CA GLN A 33 -0.65 -3.45 -11.22
C GLN A 33 0.49 -4.46 -11.44
N ALA A 34 1.75 -4.05 -11.33
CA ALA A 34 2.89 -4.95 -11.46
C ALA A 34 2.87 -6.07 -10.41
N LEU A 35 2.47 -5.77 -9.17
CA LEU A 35 2.38 -6.76 -8.09
C LEU A 35 1.29 -7.80 -8.33
N ARG A 36 0.15 -7.40 -8.91
CA ARG A 36 -0.90 -8.34 -9.33
C ARG A 36 -0.37 -9.33 -10.37
N HIS A 37 0.37 -8.85 -11.37
CA HIS A 37 1.01 -9.72 -12.37
C HIS A 37 2.04 -10.65 -11.74
N LEU A 38 2.93 -10.11 -10.90
CA LEU A 38 3.97 -10.87 -10.23
C LEU A 38 3.41 -11.99 -9.36
N ALA A 39 2.35 -11.73 -8.59
CA ALA A 39 1.67 -12.73 -7.78
C ALA A 39 1.15 -13.89 -8.65
N GLU A 40 0.49 -13.57 -9.76
CA GLU A 40 -0.08 -14.55 -10.68
C GLU A 40 1.01 -15.36 -11.39
N GLU A 41 2.11 -14.71 -11.78
CA GLU A 41 3.28 -15.38 -12.38
C GLU A 41 3.93 -16.37 -11.44
N LEU A 42 4.10 -16.01 -10.17
CA LEU A 42 4.67 -16.89 -9.15
C LEU A 42 3.74 -18.06 -8.84
N ARG A 43 2.42 -17.82 -8.79
CA ARG A 43 1.41 -18.88 -8.63
C ARG A 43 1.47 -19.88 -9.79
N ARG A 44 1.51 -19.43 -11.04
CA ARG A 44 1.66 -20.31 -12.22
C ARG A 44 2.95 -21.11 -12.21
N LYS A 45 4.04 -20.53 -11.67
CA LYS A 45 5.33 -21.21 -11.48
C LYS A 45 5.37 -22.11 -10.23
N GLN A 46 4.23 -22.33 -9.57
CA GLN A 46 4.10 -23.14 -8.35
C GLN A 46 5.07 -22.70 -7.24
N ARG A 47 5.35 -21.38 -7.15
CA ARG A 47 6.19 -20.81 -6.09
C ARG A 47 5.32 -20.45 -4.90
N HIS A 48 5.73 -20.89 -3.71
CA HIS A 48 5.04 -20.57 -2.46
C HIS A 48 5.52 -19.23 -1.90
N THR A 49 5.29 -18.15 -2.65
CA THR A 49 5.70 -16.79 -2.30
C THR A 49 4.49 -15.87 -2.25
N VAL A 50 4.24 -15.27 -1.08
CA VAL A 50 3.18 -14.28 -0.90
C VAL A 50 3.65 -12.91 -1.39
N ILE A 51 2.87 -12.24 -2.24
CA ILE A 51 3.10 -10.86 -2.70
C ILE A 51 2.04 -9.96 -2.08
N LEU A 52 2.46 -8.90 -1.38
CA LEU A 52 1.54 -7.94 -0.78
C LEU A 52 1.92 -6.51 -1.17
N ALA A 53 0.93 -5.70 -1.52
CA ALA A 53 1.03 -4.25 -1.49
C ALA A 53 0.60 -3.75 -0.10
N LEU A 54 1.31 -2.80 0.48
CA LEU A 54 1.00 -2.22 1.78
C LEU A 54 0.91 -0.70 1.71
N HIS A 55 -0.18 -0.14 2.24
CA HIS A 55 -0.30 1.29 2.52
C HIS A 55 0.07 1.52 4.00
N PRO A 56 1.14 2.29 4.28
CA PRO A 56 1.67 2.45 5.63
C PRO A 56 0.83 3.34 6.54
N GLY A 57 -0.24 3.97 6.03
CA GLY A 57 -0.89 5.09 6.68
C GLY A 57 -0.14 6.40 6.42
N GLU A 58 -0.66 7.48 7.00
CA GLU A 58 0.00 8.77 7.00
C GLU A 58 1.09 8.79 8.07
N VAL A 59 2.34 8.54 7.66
CA VAL A 59 3.47 8.38 8.59
C VAL A 59 4.28 9.67 8.67
N ALA A 60 4.55 10.11 9.91
CA ALA A 60 5.40 11.27 10.21
C ALA A 60 6.88 11.01 9.84
N THR A 61 7.16 11.06 8.55
CA THR A 61 8.47 10.94 7.89
C THR A 61 8.74 12.19 7.06
N ASP A 62 9.95 12.35 6.54
CA ASP A 62 10.28 13.47 5.64
C ASP A 62 9.32 13.56 4.43
N MET A 63 8.77 12.43 3.95
CA MET A 63 7.78 12.40 2.87
C MET A 63 6.38 12.78 3.34
N GLY A 64 5.96 12.32 4.53
CA GLY A 64 4.60 12.54 5.05
C GLY A 64 4.40 13.87 5.78
N MET A 65 5.49 14.54 6.15
CA MET A 65 5.48 15.85 6.82
C MET A 65 5.60 17.02 5.83
N ILE A 66 5.48 16.79 4.53
CA ILE A 66 5.42 17.87 3.55
C ILE A 66 4.11 18.65 3.71
N GLU A 67 4.16 19.98 3.55
CA GLU A 67 2.95 20.80 3.55
C GLU A 67 2.15 20.52 2.27
N THR A 68 0.92 20.05 2.44
CA THR A 68 -0.06 19.85 1.37
C THR A 68 -1.12 20.95 1.43
N SER A 69 -1.72 21.28 0.28
CA SER A 69 -2.86 22.20 0.19
C SER A 69 -4.20 21.57 0.63
N TRP A 70 -4.16 20.31 1.04
CA TRP A 70 -5.30 19.45 1.38
C TRP A 70 -5.01 18.70 2.69
N ASP A 71 -6.07 18.32 3.39
CA ASP A 71 -5.97 17.63 4.68
C ASP A 71 -5.64 16.15 4.48
N LEU A 72 -4.60 15.67 5.17
CA LEU A 72 -4.35 14.24 5.30
C LEU A 72 -5.53 13.57 6.01
N ASP A 73 -6.11 12.53 5.41
CA ASP A 73 -7.24 11.83 6.01
C ASP A 73 -6.77 11.05 7.25
N GLY A 74 -7.33 11.41 8.41
CA GLY A 74 -7.04 10.75 9.69
C GLY A 74 -5.81 11.29 10.43
N ARG A 75 -5.27 10.46 11.31
CA ARG A 75 -4.18 10.83 12.22
C ARG A 75 -2.84 10.42 11.65
N GLN A 76 -1.88 11.34 11.60
CA GLN A 76 -0.49 10.99 11.38
C GLN A 76 0.04 10.08 12.50
N ILE A 77 0.65 8.96 12.11
CA ILE A 77 1.23 7.97 13.01
C ILE A 77 2.76 8.02 12.97
N THR A 78 3.40 7.44 13.99
CA THR A 78 4.86 7.35 14.03
C THR A 78 5.36 6.24 13.11
N PRO A 79 6.63 6.33 12.64
CA PRO A 79 7.26 5.23 11.91
C PRO A 79 7.22 3.91 12.66
N ASP A 80 7.49 3.92 13.97
CA ASP A 80 7.43 2.72 14.82
C ASP A 80 6.03 2.09 14.84
N GLU A 81 4.98 2.90 14.97
CA GLU A 81 3.60 2.41 14.96
C GLU A 81 3.23 1.79 13.61
N SER A 82 3.56 2.50 12.52
CA SER A 82 3.31 2.03 11.14
C SER A 82 4.01 0.70 10.86
N VAL A 83 5.31 0.61 11.16
CA VAL A 83 6.12 -0.58 10.92
C VAL A 83 5.65 -1.73 11.80
N SER A 84 5.42 -1.51 13.10
CA SER A 84 4.95 -2.56 14.01
C SER A 84 3.67 -3.20 13.49
N LYS A 85 2.67 -2.40 13.12
CA LYS A 85 1.39 -2.93 12.63
C LYS A 85 1.50 -3.54 11.23
N MET A 86 2.31 -2.99 10.32
CA MET A 86 2.58 -3.63 9.03
C MET A 86 3.26 -5.00 9.18
N MET A 87 4.13 -5.17 10.19
CA MET A 87 4.71 -6.48 10.48
C MET A 87 3.64 -7.49 10.90
N ASP A 88 2.65 -7.08 11.70
CA ASP A 88 1.51 -7.93 12.06
C ASP A 88 0.68 -8.31 10.82
N VAL A 89 0.44 -7.34 9.91
CA VAL A 89 -0.24 -7.62 8.63
C VAL A 89 0.53 -8.68 7.85
N ILE A 90 1.84 -8.49 7.63
CA ILE A 90 2.68 -9.42 6.87
C ILE A 90 2.64 -10.83 7.48
N GLN A 91 2.73 -10.95 8.81
CA GLN A 91 2.70 -12.23 9.50
C GLN A 91 1.33 -12.93 9.44
N SER A 92 0.25 -12.16 9.30
CA SER A 92 -1.12 -12.69 9.23
C SER A 92 -1.51 -13.24 7.85
N LYS A 93 -0.75 -12.95 6.78
CA LYS A 93 -1.10 -13.35 5.42
C LYS A 93 -0.45 -14.65 4.99
N ASN A 94 -1.19 -15.40 4.17
CA ASN A 94 -0.75 -16.63 3.55
C ASN A 94 -0.91 -16.53 2.02
N ILE A 95 -0.71 -17.65 1.33
CA ILE A 95 -0.72 -17.72 -0.13
C ILE A 95 -2.07 -17.31 -0.75
N ASP A 96 -3.18 -17.48 -0.02
CA ASP A 96 -4.54 -17.14 -0.48
C ASP A 96 -4.75 -15.62 -0.55
N GLN A 97 -3.94 -14.83 0.18
CA GLN A 97 -3.93 -13.38 0.08
C GLN A 97 -2.80 -12.86 -0.81
N SER A 98 -2.10 -13.70 -1.57
CA SER A 98 -1.08 -13.21 -2.51
C SER A 98 -1.72 -12.38 -3.63
N GLY A 99 -1.13 -11.23 -3.96
CA GLY A 99 -1.64 -10.33 -4.98
C GLY A 99 -2.84 -9.51 -4.50
N THR A 100 -2.80 -9.03 -3.26
CA THR A 100 -3.80 -8.15 -2.64
C THR A 100 -3.14 -6.91 -2.03
N PHE A 101 -3.94 -5.92 -1.67
CA PHE A 101 -3.51 -4.62 -1.13
C PHE A 101 -4.11 -4.42 0.27
N TRP A 102 -3.29 -4.03 1.24
CA TRP A 102 -3.70 -3.88 2.64
C TRP A 102 -3.19 -2.58 3.24
N THR A 103 -3.96 -2.02 4.18
CA THR A 103 -3.49 -0.96 5.06
C THR A 103 -2.71 -1.54 6.23
N TRP A 104 -1.89 -0.70 6.86
CA TRP A 104 -1.21 -0.98 8.13
C TRP A 104 -2.17 -1.48 9.24
N GLU A 105 -3.46 -1.14 9.20
CA GLU A 105 -4.47 -1.62 10.16
C GLU A 105 -5.07 -3.00 9.83
N ASN A 106 -4.45 -3.76 8.91
CA ASN A 106 -4.95 -5.06 8.45
C ASN A 106 -6.31 -5.00 7.74
N LYS A 107 -6.64 -3.86 7.11
CA LYS A 107 -7.83 -3.71 6.27
C LYS A 107 -7.45 -3.93 4.82
N GLU A 108 -8.18 -4.78 4.11
CA GLU A 108 -8.01 -4.91 2.66
C GLU A 108 -8.42 -3.60 2.00
N TYR A 109 -7.62 -3.14 1.05
CA TYR A 109 -7.84 -1.91 0.32
C TYR A 109 -8.10 -2.23 -1.16
N PRO A 110 -9.04 -1.54 -1.82
CA PRO A 110 -9.26 -1.73 -3.24
C PRO A 110 -8.05 -1.28 -4.06
N TRP A 111 -7.85 -1.91 -5.23
CA TRP A 111 -6.74 -1.60 -6.13
C TRP A 111 -6.84 -0.24 -6.77
#